data_AF-A0A166P3N2-F1
#
_entry.id   AF-A0A166P3N2-F1
#
_cell.length_a   1.000
_cell.length_b   1.000
_cell.length_c   1.000
_cell.angle_alpha   90.00
_cell.angle_beta   90.00
_cell.angle_gamma   90.00
#
_symmetry.space_group_name_H-M   'P 1'
#
loop_
_entity.id
_entity.type
_entity.pdbx_description
1 polymer ?
#
loop_
_entity_poly.entity_id
_entity_poly.type
_entity_poly.pdbx_seq_one_letter_code
_entity_poly.pdbx_strand_id
1 'polypeptide(L)'
;RTTNPFNPKRVQAILDMVEIGPDLSASELEDVRALVAEYADTFAQSIMEVTPVKGAVHTLNIPPGTTFSKKINQCPLRAPERAYYYPRIDEMEHAQVIRKIRPEDVMCCSPTTLAQKAH
;
A
#
# COMPACT_ATOMS: atom_id res chain seq x y z
N ARG A 1 2.70 9.56 11.68
CA ARG A 1 3.34 9.94 10.40
C ARG A 1 4.70 10.57 10.67
N THR A 2 5.60 10.54 9.70
CA THR A 2 6.97 11.09 9.81
C THR A 2 7.11 12.51 9.26
N THR A 3 6.13 12.98 8.48
CA THR A 3 6.08 14.33 7.86
C THR A 3 4.83 15.09 8.30
N ASN A 4 4.76 16.40 7.99
CA ASN A 4 3.60 17.23 8.30
C ASN A 4 2.38 16.86 7.43
N PRO A 5 1.30 16.28 8.00
CA PRO A 5 0.13 15.86 7.22
C PRO A 5 -0.67 17.04 6.65
N PHE A 6 -0.62 18.22 7.27
CA PHE A 6 -1.38 19.42 6.90
C PHE A 6 -0.57 20.39 6.05
N ASN A 7 0.48 19.92 5.38
CA ASN A 7 1.18 20.74 4.39
C ASN A 7 0.19 21.16 3.27
N PRO A 8 0.02 22.46 2.95
CA PRO A 8 -0.98 22.91 1.98
C PRO A 8 -0.87 22.24 0.61
N LYS A 9 0.36 21.95 0.13
CA LYS A 9 0.56 21.24 -1.14
C LYS A 9 0.06 19.80 -1.09
N ARG A 10 0.24 19.14 0.06
CA ARG A 10 -0.23 17.77 0.30
C ARG A 10 -1.74 17.71 0.41
N VAL A 11 -2.33 18.63 1.17
CA VAL A 11 -3.79 18.75 1.32
C VAL A 11 -4.44 18.99 -0.05
N GLN A 12 -3.89 19.89 -0.86
CA GLN A 12 -4.38 20.12 -2.22
C GLN A 12 -4.28 18.84 -3.08
N ALA A 13 -3.15 18.14 -3.04
CA ALA A 13 -2.98 16.90 -3.77
C ALA A 13 -3.94 15.78 -3.31
N ILE A 14 -4.37 15.76 -2.03
CA ILE A 14 -5.43 14.86 -1.56
C ILE A 14 -6.77 15.28 -2.17
N LEU A 15 -7.12 16.56 -2.10
CA LEU A 15 -8.36 17.08 -2.68
C LEU A 15 -8.47 16.79 -4.17
N ASP A 16 -7.36 16.86 -4.91
CA ASP A 16 -7.32 16.56 -6.35
C ASP A 16 -7.48 15.04 -6.64
N MET A 17 -7.17 14.17 -5.68
CA MET A 17 -7.34 12.71 -5.80
C MET A 17 -8.72 12.22 -5.36
N VAL A 18 -9.42 12.98 -4.53
CA VAL A 18 -10.76 12.63 -4.06
C VAL A 18 -11.77 12.98 -5.14
N GLU A 19 -12.44 11.96 -5.67
CA GLU A 19 -13.57 12.15 -6.58
C GLU A 19 -14.82 12.54 -5.80
N ILE A 20 -15.35 13.72 -6.07
CA ILE A 20 -16.59 14.25 -5.48
C ILE A 20 -17.66 14.26 -6.57
N GLY A 21 -18.84 13.71 -6.26
CA GLY A 21 -19.96 13.63 -7.19
C GLY A 21 -20.47 15.01 -7.64
N PRO A 22 -21.11 15.11 -8.82
CA PRO A 22 -21.64 16.36 -9.36
C PRO A 22 -22.99 16.77 -8.75
N ASP A 23 -23.54 15.99 -7.83
CA ASP A 23 -24.86 16.16 -7.21
C ASP A 23 -24.89 17.14 -6.03
N LEU A 24 -23.75 17.75 -5.70
CA LEU A 24 -23.61 18.73 -4.63
C LEU A 24 -23.83 20.16 -5.12
N SER A 25 -24.50 20.97 -4.30
CA SER A 25 -24.48 22.42 -4.43
C SER A 25 -23.09 22.98 -4.13
N ALA A 26 -22.86 24.24 -4.51
CA ALA A 26 -21.57 24.90 -4.25
C ALA A 26 -21.21 24.95 -2.75
N SER A 27 -22.18 25.17 -1.87
CA SER A 27 -21.93 25.17 -0.42
C SER A 27 -21.58 23.79 0.11
N GLU A 28 -22.28 22.74 -0.33
CA GLU A 28 -22.01 21.37 0.10
C GLU A 28 -20.65 20.88 -0.42
N LEU A 29 -20.28 21.26 -1.64
CA LEU A 29 -18.96 20.96 -2.19
C LEU A 29 -17.84 21.58 -1.34
N GLU A 30 -18.00 22.83 -0.91
CA GLU A 30 -17.03 23.48 -0.03
C GLU A 30 -16.97 22.82 1.34
N ASP A 31 -18.12 22.43 1.92
CA ASP A 31 -18.16 21.72 3.21
C ASP A 31 -17.44 20.35 3.12
N VAL A 32 -17.63 19.61 2.03
CA VAL A 32 -16.93 18.34 1.79
C VAL A 32 -15.42 18.56 1.63
N ARG A 33 -15.00 19.57 0.85
CA ARG A 33 -13.57 19.89 0.68
C ARG A 33 -12.94 20.31 2.00
N ALA A 34 -13.64 21.09 2.82
CA ALA A 34 -13.19 21.48 4.15
C ALA A 34 -13.02 20.26 5.07
N LEU A 35 -13.97 19.32 5.04
CA LEU A 35 -13.89 18.08 5.81
C LEU A 35 -12.70 17.20 5.39
N VAL A 36 -12.47 17.04 4.09
CA VAL A 36 -11.31 16.29 3.58
C VAL A 36 -10.00 16.95 4.02
N ALA A 37 -9.93 18.29 4.00
CA ALA A 37 -8.77 19.04 4.45
C ALA A 37 -8.53 18.92 5.96
N GLU A 38 -9.60 18.96 6.76
CA GLU A 38 -9.57 18.77 8.21
C GLU A 38 -9.00 17.39 8.59
N TYR A 39 -9.37 16.34 7.86
CA TYR A 39 -8.92 14.96 8.09
C TYR A 39 -7.83 14.50 7.11
N ALA A 40 -7.05 15.42 6.55
CA ALA A 40 -5.97 15.10 5.60
C ALA A 40 -4.90 14.16 6.22
N ASP A 41 -4.81 14.11 7.54
CA ASP A 41 -3.95 13.22 8.31
C ASP A 41 -4.40 11.75 8.33
N THR A 42 -5.55 11.42 7.75
CA THR A 42 -6.06 10.04 7.62
C THR A 42 -5.69 9.41 6.28
N PHE A 43 -5.61 10.19 5.21
CA PHE A 43 -5.27 9.74 3.86
C PHE A 43 -3.79 9.47 3.69
N ALA A 44 -3.40 8.36 3.04
CA ALA A 44 -2.02 8.10 2.65
C ALA A 44 -1.89 8.18 1.12
N GLN A 45 -1.02 9.05 0.61
CA GLN A 45 -0.81 9.23 -0.84
C GLN A 45 0.20 8.24 -1.42
N SER A 46 1.05 7.68 -0.57
CA SER A 46 2.03 6.65 -0.94
C SER A 46 2.22 5.67 0.20
N ILE A 47 2.80 4.50 -0.11
CA ILE A 47 3.12 3.49 0.89
C ILE A 47 4.14 3.99 1.91
N MET A 48 4.98 4.97 1.54
CA MET A 48 5.95 5.60 2.43
C MET A 48 5.31 6.40 3.58
N GLU A 49 4.03 6.78 3.45
CA GLU A 49 3.30 7.49 4.49
C GLU A 49 2.64 6.54 5.50
N VAL A 50 2.62 5.24 5.22
CA VAL A 50 2.03 4.21 6.07
C VAL A 50 3.01 3.81 7.16
N THR A 51 2.58 3.93 8.42
CA THR A 51 3.38 3.53 9.57
C THR A 51 2.72 2.36 10.31
N PRO A 52 3.49 1.35 10.76
CA PRO A 52 2.93 0.24 11.52
C PRO A 52 2.33 0.74 12.83
N VAL A 53 1.18 0.16 13.21
CA VAL A 53 0.57 0.43 14.51
C VAL A 53 1.44 -0.21 15.59
N LYS A 54 1.87 0.58 16.57
CA LYS A 54 2.75 0.12 17.65
C LYS A 54 2.09 -1.03 18.42
N GLY A 55 2.74 -2.18 18.44
CA GLY A 55 2.28 -3.37 19.18
C GLY A 55 1.23 -4.21 18.46
N ALA A 56 0.74 -3.78 17.28
CA ALA A 56 -0.13 -4.62 16.47
C ALA A 56 0.70 -5.74 15.81
N VAL A 57 0.31 -6.99 16.08
CA VAL A 57 0.94 -8.18 15.48
C VAL A 57 -0.15 -9.00 14.81
N HIS A 58 0.06 -9.34 13.54
CA HIS A 58 -0.76 -10.31 12.84
C HIS A 58 -0.19 -11.71 13.05
N THR A 59 -0.90 -12.54 13.81
CA THR A 59 -0.50 -13.94 14.07
C THR A 59 -1.27 -14.87 13.14
N LEU A 60 -0.54 -15.66 12.35
CA LEU A 60 -1.12 -16.71 11.53
C LEU A 60 -1.42 -17.94 12.40
N ASN A 61 -2.70 -18.32 12.49
CA ASN A 61 -3.13 -19.53 13.19
C ASN A 61 -2.92 -20.76 12.31
N ILE A 62 -1.72 -21.33 12.35
CA ILE A 62 -1.32 -22.49 11.55
C ILE A 62 -1.64 -23.77 12.34
N PRO A 63 -2.45 -24.69 11.81
CA PRO A 63 -2.72 -25.97 12.47
C PRO A 63 -1.44 -26.79 12.71
N PRO A 64 -1.33 -27.51 13.84
CA PRO A 64 -0.20 -28.39 14.09
C PRO A 64 0.01 -29.41 12.97
N GLY A 65 1.26 -29.65 12.58
CA GLY A 65 1.61 -30.59 11.51
C GLY A 65 1.43 -30.07 10.08
N THR A 66 0.98 -28.82 9.90
CA THR A 66 0.91 -28.20 8.57
C THR A 66 2.29 -28.10 7.95
N THR A 67 2.42 -28.54 6.69
CA THR A 67 3.64 -28.40 5.90
C THR A 67 3.41 -27.38 4.79
N PHE A 68 4.39 -26.50 4.58
CA PHE A 68 4.36 -25.51 3.49
C PHE A 68 5.45 -25.81 2.47
N SER A 69 5.18 -25.51 1.21
CA SER A 69 6.20 -25.56 0.18
C SER A 69 7.23 -24.46 0.40
N LYS A 70 8.51 -24.84 0.33
CA LYS A 70 9.64 -23.89 0.19
C LYS A 70 10.16 -23.81 -1.26
N LYS A 71 9.53 -24.54 -2.19
CA LYS A 71 9.94 -24.55 -3.60
C LYS A 71 9.62 -23.21 -4.26
N ILE A 72 10.63 -22.62 -4.89
CA ILE A 72 10.49 -21.38 -5.66
C ILE A 72 9.89 -21.74 -7.02
N ASN A 73 8.59 -21.48 -7.18
CA ASN A 73 7.84 -21.73 -8.42
C ASN A 73 7.39 -20.42 -9.08
N GLN A 74 8.15 -19.33 -8.92
CA GLN A 74 7.81 -18.04 -9.49
C GLN A 74 7.85 -18.12 -11.03
N CYS A 75 6.72 -17.84 -11.68
CA CYS A 75 6.68 -17.70 -13.13
C CYS A 75 7.56 -16.53 -13.57
N PRO A 76 8.42 -16.71 -14.61
CA PRO A 76 9.20 -15.62 -15.17
C PRO A 76 8.32 -14.47 -15.63
N LEU A 77 8.65 -13.25 -15.21
CA LEU A 77 7.97 -12.04 -15.63
C LEU A 77 8.50 -11.56 -16.99
N ARG A 78 7.60 -11.11 -17.87
CA ARG A 78 7.92 -10.44 -19.14
C ARG A 78 8.56 -9.07 -18.91
N ALA A 79 9.21 -8.51 -19.93
CA ALA A 79 9.91 -7.23 -19.78
C ALA A 79 9.04 -6.07 -19.26
N PRO A 80 7.80 -5.85 -19.76
CA PRO A 80 6.92 -4.81 -19.23
C PRO A 80 6.48 -5.08 -17.78
N GLU A 81 6.25 -6.35 -17.45
CA GLU A 81 5.86 -6.77 -16.09
C GLU A 81 6.98 -6.52 -15.09
N ARG A 82 8.24 -6.78 -15.47
CA ARG A 82 9.41 -6.48 -14.63
C ARG A 82 9.57 -4.97 -14.40
N ALA A 83 9.42 -4.18 -15.48
CA ALA A 83 9.54 -2.73 -15.42
C ALA A 83 8.50 -2.10 -14.47
N TYR A 84 7.33 -2.71 -14.35
CA TYR A 84 6.33 -2.32 -13.35
C TYR A 84 6.60 -2.90 -11.96
N TYR A 85 6.88 -4.21 -11.85
CA TYR A 85 6.89 -4.93 -10.58
C TYR A 85 8.11 -4.60 -9.71
N TYR A 86 9.32 -4.56 -10.27
CA TYR A 86 10.53 -4.36 -9.46
C TYR A 86 10.58 -3.01 -8.74
N PRO A 87 10.23 -1.88 -9.38
CA PRO A 87 10.15 -0.60 -8.66
C PRO A 87 9.15 -0.62 -7.50
N ARG A 88 8.07 -1.40 -7.59
CA ARG A 88 7.10 -1.56 -6.49
C ARG A 88 7.68 -2.37 -5.33
N ILE A 89 8.48 -3.41 -5.62
CA ILE A 89 9.23 -4.15 -4.60
C ILE A 89 10.22 -3.23 -3.89
N ASP A 90 10.97 -2.42 -4.65
CA ASP A 90 11.94 -1.48 -4.10
C ASP A 90 11.24 -0.42 -3.22
N GLU A 91 10.09 0.10 -3.64
CA GLU A 91 9.28 1.03 -2.85
C GLU A 91 8.78 0.38 -1.54
N MET A 92 8.30 -0.86 -1.59
CA MET A 92 7.87 -1.60 -0.40
C MET A 92 9.03 -1.92 0.55
N GLU A 93 10.22 -2.23 0.02
CA GLU A 93 11.42 -2.44 0.83
C GLU A 93 11.87 -1.13 1.48
N HIS A 94 11.87 -0.02 0.73
CA HIS A 94 12.22 1.30 1.24
C HIS A 94 11.24 1.79 2.33
N ALA A 95 9.94 1.50 2.16
CA ALA A 95 8.89 1.76 3.14
C ALA A 95 8.95 0.82 4.36
N GLN A 96 9.87 -0.14 4.38
CA GLN A 96 9.99 -1.17 5.42
C GLN A 96 8.74 -2.05 5.57
N VAL A 97 7.91 -2.15 4.52
CA VAL A 97 6.73 -3.02 4.46
C VAL A 97 7.16 -4.47 4.25
N ILE A 98 8.19 -4.67 3.43
CA ILE A 98 8.84 -5.97 3.22
C ILE A 98 10.33 -5.85 3.52
N ARG A 99 10.99 -7.00 3.68
CA ARG A 99 12.43 -7.09 3.86
C ARG A 99 12.98 -8.33 3.17
N LYS A 100 14.25 -8.28 2.80
CA LYS A 100 15.00 -9.49 2.43
C LYS A 100 15.05 -10.46 3.61
N ILE A 101 14.99 -11.76 3.28
CA ILE A 101 15.10 -12.86 4.22
C ILE A 101 16.15 -13.84 3.72
N ARG A 102 16.92 -14.43 4.62
CA ARG A 102 17.91 -15.43 4.25
C ARG A 102 17.18 -16.72 3.83
N PRO A 103 17.65 -17.45 2.80
CA PRO A 103 16.99 -18.67 2.34
C PRO A 103 16.71 -19.71 3.44
N GLU A 104 17.60 -19.83 4.42
CA GLU A 104 17.47 -20.75 5.56
C GLU A 104 16.32 -20.39 6.52
N ASP A 105 15.95 -19.10 6.60
CA ASP A 105 14.87 -18.62 7.47
C ASP A 105 13.49 -18.70 6.79
N VAL A 106 13.43 -19.07 5.50
CA VAL A 106 12.18 -19.16 4.75
C VAL A 106 11.35 -20.34 5.26
N MET A 107 10.16 -20.04 5.76
CA MET A 107 9.21 -21.05 6.23
C MET A 107 8.26 -21.51 5.12
N CYS A 108 7.89 -20.62 4.20
CA CYS A 108 7.03 -20.90 3.05
C CYS A 108 7.39 -20.00 1.87
N CYS A 109 7.11 -20.45 0.65
CA CYS A 109 7.26 -19.67 -0.58
C CYS A 109 6.03 -19.88 -1.46
N SER A 110 5.42 -18.78 -1.88
CA SER A 110 4.29 -18.76 -2.81
C SER A 110 4.62 -17.86 -4.00
N PRO A 111 4.24 -18.23 -5.23
CA PRO A 111 4.45 -17.38 -6.39
C PRO A 111 3.56 -16.14 -6.31
N THR A 112 4.05 -15.04 -6.87
CA THR A 112 3.29 -13.81 -7.09
C THR A 112 2.77 -13.77 -8.52
N THR A 113 1.49 -13.42 -8.66
CA THR A 113 0.82 -13.20 -9.96
C THR A 113 0.44 -11.73 -10.07
N LEU A 114 0.79 -11.10 -11.19
CA LEU A 114 0.36 -9.72 -11.48
C LEU A 114 -1.07 -9.74 -12.01
N ALA A 115 -1.99 -9.12 -11.27
CA ALA A 115 -3.36 -8.94 -11.70
C ALA A 115 -3.47 -7.78 -12.70
N GLN A 116 -4.29 -7.94 -13.72
CA GLN A 116 -4.70 -6.84 -14.60
C GLN A 116 -5.80 -6.04 -13.90
N LYS A 117 -5.66 -4.71 -13.83
CA LYS A 117 -6.76 -3.86 -13.37
C LYS A 117 -7.87 -3.91 -14.43
N ALA A 118 -9.11 -4.10 -14.00
CA ALA A 118 -10.27 -3.88 -14.86
C ALA A 118 -10.30 -2.39 -15.22
N HIS A 119 -10.42 -2.10 -16.51
CA HIS A 119 -10.53 -0.74 -17.05
C HIS A 119 -11.90 -0.15 -16.76
#